data_AF-A0A150QZL7-F1
#
_entry.id   AF-A0A150QZL7-F1
#
_cell.length_a   1.000
_cell.length_b   1.000
_cell.length_c   1.000
_cell.angle_alpha   90.00
_cell.angle_beta   90.00
_cell.angle_gamma   90.00
#
_symmetry.space_group_name_H-M   'P 1'
#
loop_
_entity.id
_entity.type
_entity.pdbx_description
1 polymer ?
#
loop_
_entity_poly.entity_id
_entity_poly.type
_entity_poly.pdbx_seq_one_letter_code
_entity_poly.pdbx_strand_id
1 'polypeptide(L)'
;MTRPRPLYYAPGVRRSVSPLRRLPHVLLVVAASAAALAPPRDAAAFLWPNVPEQIARALTSGDVSERRLAATRVGELAPETAIGLIQKGMSDPDVEVRLHLAGAAVRFRMRRAGDLVI
;
A
#
# COMPACT_ATOMS: atom_id res chain seq x y z
N MET A 1 -5.68 -90.71 22.51
CA MET A 1 -6.91 -90.36 23.24
C MET A 1 -6.78 -88.94 23.77
N THR A 2 -7.28 -87.97 23.01
CA THR A 2 -7.32 -86.55 23.42
C THR A 2 -8.57 -85.97 22.79
N ARG A 3 -9.58 -85.72 23.62
CA ARG A 3 -10.93 -85.33 23.19
C ARG A 3 -10.90 -83.93 22.54
N PRO A 4 -11.50 -83.71 21.35
CA PRO A 4 -11.74 -82.35 20.88
C PRO A 4 -12.87 -81.72 21.68
N ARG A 5 -12.64 -80.47 22.13
CA ARG A 5 -13.62 -79.62 22.83
C ARG A 5 -14.68 -79.10 21.85
N PRO A 6 -15.93 -78.93 22.30
CA PRO A 6 -17.03 -78.49 21.42
C PRO A 6 -16.87 -77.02 21.06
N LEU A 7 -16.94 -76.72 19.76
CA LEU A 7 -17.07 -75.37 19.23
C LEU A 7 -18.50 -74.90 19.51
N TYR A 8 -18.66 -73.99 20.47
CA TYR A 8 -19.92 -73.28 20.69
C TYR A 8 -20.19 -72.36 19.51
N TYR A 9 -21.27 -72.65 18.78
CA TYR A 9 -21.84 -71.81 17.73
C TYR A 9 -22.59 -70.64 18.39
N ALA A 10 -22.12 -69.41 18.21
CA ALA A 10 -22.86 -68.20 18.56
C ALA A 10 -23.47 -67.58 17.28
N PRO A 11 -24.77 -67.29 17.23
CA PRO A 11 -25.42 -66.74 16.04
C PRO A 11 -25.10 -65.24 15.87
N GLY A 12 -24.93 -64.85 14.60
CA GLY A 12 -24.38 -63.58 14.18
C GLY A 12 -25.22 -62.35 14.51
N VAL A 13 -24.57 -61.35 15.10
CA VAL A 13 -25.04 -59.97 15.09
C VAL A 13 -24.58 -59.34 13.77
N ARG A 14 -25.51 -59.22 12.81
CA ARG A 14 -25.33 -58.40 11.62
C ARG A 14 -25.20 -56.94 12.06
N ARG A 15 -23.96 -56.47 12.24
CA ARG A 15 -23.70 -55.02 12.35
C ARG A 15 -23.88 -54.41 10.97
N SER A 16 -24.99 -53.70 10.83
CA SER A 16 -25.26 -52.73 9.77
C SER A 16 -24.10 -51.74 9.72
N VAL A 17 -23.18 -51.94 8.76
CA VAL A 17 -22.25 -50.89 8.37
C VAL A 17 -23.01 -49.98 7.41
N SER A 18 -23.54 -48.90 7.97
CA SER A 18 -24.06 -47.77 7.21
C SER A 18 -23.05 -47.42 6.11
N PRO A 19 -23.48 -47.32 4.83
CA PRO A 19 -22.56 -46.99 3.76
C PRO A 19 -21.99 -45.61 4.06
N LEU A 20 -20.67 -45.55 4.14
CA LEU A 20 -19.92 -44.31 4.22
C LEU A 20 -20.55 -43.31 3.26
N ARG A 21 -21.25 -42.34 3.84
CA ARG A 21 -21.75 -41.16 3.18
C ARG A 21 -20.50 -40.52 2.59
N ARG A 22 -20.30 -40.73 1.29
CA ARG A 22 -19.26 -40.08 0.49
C ARG A 22 -19.53 -38.60 0.62
N LEU A 23 -18.91 -37.98 1.63
CA LEU A 23 -18.89 -36.55 1.83
C LEU A 23 -18.20 -35.98 0.59
N PRO A 24 -18.89 -35.16 -0.22
CA PRO A 24 -18.35 -34.71 -1.49
C PRO A 24 -17.15 -33.79 -1.21
N HIS A 25 -15.99 -34.16 -1.76
CA HIS A 25 -14.75 -33.37 -1.78
C HIS A 25 -14.93 -31.94 -2.33
N VAL A 26 -16.12 -31.59 -2.84
CA VAL A 26 -16.50 -30.28 -3.35
C VAL A 26 -16.46 -29.19 -2.26
N LEU A 27 -16.74 -29.52 -0.99
CA LEU A 27 -16.73 -28.52 0.10
C LEU A 27 -15.31 -28.05 0.48
N LEU A 28 -14.28 -28.86 0.23
CA LEU A 28 -12.89 -28.48 0.52
C LEU A 28 -12.29 -27.60 -0.58
N VAL A 29 -12.77 -27.72 -1.82
CA VAL A 29 -12.33 -26.84 -2.93
C VAL A 29 -12.88 -25.41 -2.75
N VAL A 30 -14.09 -25.25 -2.21
CA VAL A 30 -14.69 -23.91 -1.98
C VAL A 30 -13.98 -23.16 -0.84
N ALA A 31 -13.58 -23.84 0.23
CA ALA A 31 -12.82 -23.22 1.31
C ALA A 31 -11.38 -22.84 0.89
N ALA A 32 -10.76 -23.64 0.02
CA ALA A 32 -9.43 -23.34 -0.53
C ALA A 32 -9.42 -22.21 -1.57
N SER A 33 -10.56 -21.93 -2.22
CA SER A 33 -10.68 -20.84 -3.20
C SER A 33 -11.09 -19.50 -2.58
N ALA A 34 -11.69 -19.49 -1.38
CA ALA A 34 -12.01 -18.25 -0.66
C ALA A 34 -10.79 -17.57 0.02
N ALA A 35 -9.67 -18.27 0.19
CA ALA A 35 -8.45 -17.72 0.79
C ALA A 35 -7.55 -16.94 -0.19
N ALA A 36 -7.87 -16.93 -1.49
CA ALA A 36 -7.02 -16.36 -2.54
C ALA A 36 -7.30 -14.87 -2.86
N LEU A 37 -8.24 -14.22 -2.16
CA LEU A 37 -8.59 -12.82 -2.39
C LEU A 37 -8.22 -11.90 -1.22
N ALA A 38 -7.05 -12.14 -0.61
CA ALA A 38 -6.38 -11.05 0.10
C ALA A 38 -5.67 -10.21 -0.97
N PRO A 39 -6.00 -8.91 -1.15
CA PRO A 39 -5.18 -8.06 -1.99
C PRO A 39 -3.75 -8.09 -1.43
N PRO A 40 -2.70 -8.10 -2.30
CA PRO A 40 -1.34 -7.97 -1.81
C PRO A 40 -1.25 -6.67 -1.03
N ARG A 41 -1.15 -6.76 0.30
CA ARG A 41 -0.99 -5.59 1.19
C ARG A 41 0.32 -4.85 0.90
N ASP A 42 1.22 -5.52 0.19
CA ASP A 42 2.57 -5.05 -0.12
C ASP A 42 2.82 -5.02 -1.63
N ALA A 43 1.85 -4.62 -2.43
CA ALA A 43 2.14 -4.00 -3.72
C ALA A 43 2.68 -2.57 -3.49
N ALA A 44 3.71 -2.44 -2.66
CA ALA A 44 4.61 -1.30 -2.68
C ALA A 44 5.36 -1.41 -4.01
N ALA A 45 4.68 -0.97 -5.07
CA ALA A 45 5.24 -0.78 -6.38
C ALA A 45 6.53 0.01 -6.19
N PHE A 46 7.64 -0.69 -6.40
CA PHE A 46 8.94 -0.15 -6.79
C PHE A 46 9.07 1.36 -6.58
N LEU A 47 9.50 1.77 -5.39
CA LEU A 47 9.75 3.17 -5.03
C LEU A 47 10.98 3.69 -5.79
N TRP A 48 10.86 3.81 -7.11
CA TRP A 48 11.73 4.66 -7.90
C TRP A 48 11.47 6.10 -7.45
N PRO A 49 12.49 6.95 -7.29
CA PRO A 49 12.32 8.24 -6.63
C PRO A 49 11.39 9.15 -7.44
N ASN A 50 10.15 9.27 -6.97
CA ASN A 50 9.22 10.27 -7.48
C ASN A 50 9.54 11.62 -6.80
N VAL A 51 10.69 12.18 -7.17
CA VAL A 51 11.26 13.40 -6.59
C VAL A 51 10.26 14.57 -6.61
N PRO A 52 9.53 14.84 -7.71
CA PRO A 52 8.57 15.95 -7.74
C PRO A 52 7.47 15.79 -6.70
N GLU A 53 6.95 14.58 -6.52
CA GLU A 53 5.87 14.25 -5.59
C GLU A 53 6.36 14.24 -4.15
N GLN A 54 7.61 13.83 -3.91
CA GLN A 54 8.23 13.97 -2.59
C GLN A 54 8.39 15.44 -2.21
N ILE A 55 8.89 16.28 -3.12
CA ILE A 55 9.02 17.73 -2.88
C ILE A 55 7.64 18.35 -2.68
N ALA A 56 6.65 18.01 -3.51
CA ALA A 56 5.29 18.51 -3.37
C ALA A 56 4.66 18.13 -2.02
N ARG A 57 4.83 16.88 -1.58
CA ARG A 57 4.34 16.44 -0.26
C ARG A 57 5.06 17.17 0.87
N ALA A 58 6.38 17.29 0.80
CA ALA A 58 7.17 17.95 1.83
C ALA A 58 6.86 19.45 1.94
N LEU A 59 6.53 20.13 0.83
CA LEU A 59 6.03 21.51 0.82
C LEU A 59 4.69 21.67 1.56
N THR A 60 3.93 20.60 1.73
CA THR A 60 2.66 20.62 2.49
C THR A 60 2.80 20.07 3.91
N SER A 61 4.03 19.76 4.35
CA SER A 61 4.27 19.19 5.67
C SER A 61 3.88 20.16 6.80
N GLY A 62 3.41 19.60 7.92
CA GLY A 62 3.22 20.36 9.15
C GLY A 62 4.53 20.87 9.75
N ASP A 63 5.66 20.19 9.47
CA ASP A 63 6.98 20.60 9.93
C ASP A 63 7.57 21.68 9.02
N VAL A 64 7.86 22.85 9.60
CA VAL A 64 8.48 23.97 8.90
C VAL A 64 9.86 23.63 8.34
N SER A 65 10.62 22.77 9.02
CA SER A 65 11.96 22.35 8.59
C SER A 65 11.89 21.55 7.30
N GLU A 66 10.91 20.65 7.19
CA GLU A 66 10.64 19.88 5.97
C GLU A 66 10.19 20.78 4.82
N ARG A 67 9.30 21.74 5.08
CA ARG A 67 8.86 22.69 4.05
C ARG A 67 10.00 23.53 3.52
N ARG A 68 10.87 24.06 4.39
CA ARG A 68 12.07 24.82 4.00
C ARG A 68 13.00 23.98 3.14
N LEU A 69 13.30 22.75 3.56
CA LEU A 69 14.12 21.83 2.80
C LEU A 69 13.50 21.51 1.43
N ALA A 70 12.19 21.33 1.36
CA ALA A 70 11.50 21.10 0.10
C ALA A 70 11.59 22.31 -0.83
N ALA A 71 11.42 23.51 -0.29
CA ALA A 71 11.50 24.77 -1.03
C ALA A 71 12.87 25.00 -1.66
N THR A 72 13.97 24.63 -0.98
CA THR A 72 15.34 24.75 -1.55
C THR A 72 15.54 23.85 -2.76
N ARG A 73 14.82 22.71 -2.80
CA ARG A 73 14.94 21.67 -3.83
C ARG A 73 14.04 21.85 -5.03
N VAL A 74 13.09 22.79 -5.00
CA VAL A 74 12.19 23.04 -6.14
C VAL A 74 12.96 23.37 -7.43
N GLY A 75 14.14 23.95 -7.32
CA GLY A 75 15.03 24.20 -8.47
C GLY A 75 15.63 22.94 -9.13
N GLU A 76 15.46 21.75 -8.55
CA GLU A 76 15.87 20.46 -9.12
C GLU A 76 14.84 19.92 -10.12
N LEU A 77 13.63 20.50 -10.17
CA LEU A 77 12.51 20.00 -10.94
C LEU A 77 12.48 20.55 -12.36
N ALA A 78 11.78 19.83 -13.25
CA ALA A 78 11.43 20.34 -14.57
C ALA A 78 10.62 21.64 -14.45
N PRO A 79 10.82 22.63 -15.34
CA PRO A 79 10.21 23.95 -15.23
C PRO A 79 8.69 23.92 -15.03
N GLU A 80 7.98 23.08 -15.76
CA GLU A 80 6.52 22.97 -15.70
C GLU A 80 6.03 22.60 -14.30
N THR A 81 6.70 21.62 -13.68
CA THR A 81 6.38 21.16 -12.33
C THR A 81 6.83 22.17 -11.28
N ALA A 82 8.03 22.73 -11.44
CA ALA A 82 8.58 23.71 -10.51
C ALA A 82 7.67 24.95 -10.42
N ILE A 83 7.27 25.51 -11.57
CA ILE A 83 6.42 26.70 -11.64
C ILE A 83 5.09 26.47 -10.91
N GLY A 84 4.45 25.32 -11.12
CA GLY A 84 3.20 24.98 -10.45
C GLY A 84 3.33 24.85 -8.92
N LEU A 85 4.46 24.33 -8.43
CA LEU A 85 4.74 24.25 -6.99
C LEU A 85 5.10 25.62 -6.40
N ILE A 86 5.88 26.44 -7.11
CA ILE A 86 6.21 27.80 -6.68
C ILE A 86 4.93 28.61 -6.53
N GLN A 87 4.04 28.63 -7.53
CA GLN A 87 2.78 29.37 -7.46
C GLN A 87 1.94 29.03 -6.24
N LYS A 88 1.87 27.75 -5.86
CA LYS A 88 1.12 27.29 -4.69
C LYS A 88 1.81 27.64 -3.36
N GLY A 89 3.13 27.59 -3.32
CA GLY A 89 3.89 27.78 -2.08
C GLY A 89 4.23 29.25 -1.73
N MET A 90 3.99 30.21 -2.63
CA MET A 90 4.26 31.63 -2.36
C MET A 90 3.37 32.25 -1.27
N SER A 91 2.35 31.51 -0.80
CA SER A 91 1.51 31.87 0.35
C SER A 91 1.83 31.04 1.61
N ASP A 92 2.97 30.34 1.66
CA ASP A 92 3.38 29.60 2.86
C ASP A 92 3.49 30.55 4.06
N PRO A 93 3.01 30.18 5.26
CA PRO A 93 3.11 31.03 6.44
C PRO A 93 4.56 31.35 6.84
N ASP A 94 5.52 30.47 6.53
CA ASP A 94 6.92 30.66 6.87
C ASP A 94 7.64 31.53 5.84
N VAL A 95 8.32 32.58 6.33
CA VAL A 95 9.01 33.55 5.48
C VAL A 95 10.17 32.93 4.71
N GLU A 96 10.90 31.99 5.31
CA GLU A 96 12.03 31.33 4.64
C GLU A 96 11.54 30.48 3.48
N VAL A 97 10.44 29.75 3.65
CA VAL A 97 9.81 29.01 2.53
C VAL A 97 9.50 29.96 1.37
N ARG A 98 8.86 31.11 1.64
CA ARG A 98 8.55 32.11 0.61
C ARG A 98 9.81 32.66 -0.07
N LEU A 99 10.88 32.94 0.68
CA LEU A 99 12.15 33.43 0.13
C LEU A 99 12.82 32.41 -0.80
N HIS A 100 12.86 31.13 -0.41
CA HIS A 100 13.42 30.07 -1.26
C HIS A 100 12.62 29.91 -2.56
N LEU A 101 11.29 29.95 -2.48
CA LEU A 101 10.42 29.86 -3.65
C LEU A 101 10.52 31.10 -4.55
N ALA A 102 10.65 32.29 -3.97
CA ALA A 102 10.91 33.52 -4.73
C ALA A 102 12.26 33.44 -5.47
N GLY A 103 13.30 32.94 -4.80
CA GLY A 103 14.59 32.66 -5.43
C GLY A 103 14.50 31.68 -6.60
N ALA A 104 13.72 30.60 -6.44
CA ALA A 104 13.43 29.68 -7.53
C ALA A 104 12.65 30.36 -8.67
N ALA A 105 11.66 31.20 -8.35
CA ALA A 105 10.88 31.94 -9.34
C ALA A 105 11.74 32.83 -10.24
N VAL A 106 12.77 33.47 -9.68
CA VAL A 106 13.77 34.24 -10.43
C VAL A 106 14.56 33.34 -11.38
N ARG A 107 15.03 32.17 -10.91
CA ARG A 107 15.77 31.20 -11.73
C ARG A 107 14.94 30.69 -12.91
N PHE A 108 13.64 30.45 -12.70
CA PHE A 108 12.70 30.04 -13.74
C PHE A 108 12.12 31.22 -14.56
N ARG A 109 12.55 32.47 -14.30
CA ARG A 109 12.09 33.68 -14.98
C ARG A 109 10.56 33.84 -14.97
N MET A 110 9.93 33.48 -13.86
CA MET A 110 8.47 33.61 -13.70
C MET A 110 8.05 35.07 -13.77
N ARG A 111 7.27 35.42 -14.81
CA ARG A 111 6.72 36.77 -14.95
C ARG A 111 5.74 37.03 -13.81
N ARG A 112 5.80 38.25 -13.24
CA ARG A 112 4.91 38.69 -12.15
C ARG A 112 4.96 37.83 -10.90
N ALA A 113 6.08 37.16 -10.63
CA ALA A 113 6.23 36.35 -9.41
C ALA A 113 6.05 37.18 -8.11
N GLY A 114 6.35 38.49 -8.14
CA GLY A 114 6.12 39.39 -7.02
C GLY A 114 4.64 39.53 -6.62
N ASP A 115 3.71 39.35 -7.57
CA ASP A 115 2.27 39.45 -7.33
C ASP A 115 1.73 38.23 -6.54
N LEU A 116 2.54 37.16 -6.41
CA LEU A 116 2.16 35.91 -5.75
C LEU A 116 2.54 35.88 -4.26
N VAL A 117 3.38 36.81 -3.80
CA VAL A 117 3.75 36.91 -2.38
C VAL A 117 2.59 37.57 -1.63
N ILE A 118 1.99 36.84 -0.70
CA ILE A 118 0.88 37.30 0.15
C ILE A 118 1.28 37.14 1.61
#